data_AF-A0A6G6BKD8-F1
#
_entry.id   AF-A0A6G6BKD8-F1
#
_cell.length_a   1.000
_cell.length_b   1.000
_cell.length_c   1.000
_cell.angle_alpha   90.00
_cell.angle_beta   90.00
_cell.angle_gamma   90.00
#
_symmetry.space_group_name_H-M   'P 1'
#
loop_
_entity.id
_entity.type
_entity.pdbx_description
1 polymer ?
#
loop_
_entity_poly.entity_id
_entity_poly.type
_entity_poly.pdbx_seq_one_letter_code
_entity_poly.pdbx_strand_id
1 'polypeptide(L)'
;MILKVKVPSPGESINEVEISSWTVKNGEFVSKNQIIAELDSDKATLEITAEQSGIITILVEQGVKIPVGKIICTIDTSTNWPSPSAKKIINENRLIINNIKGSGKDGRITKKDCIDFMKKQSCNRSSIKRPLSSLRKKISDRLVSVKNQTAMLTTFNEVDMTEIILIRNQYNPSFQEKHEIKLGFMSFFTLASIRGLRLFPDVNAMISSNRENKINFNYFDSAILGMHKIMNRPIVIQKSIKIRPMMYLALSYDHRIIDGRESVGFLCSIKETLENPIQFLMKGNISNIPKILEL
;
A
#
# COMPACT_ATOMS: atom_id res chain seq x y z
N MET A 1 27.78 36.21 6.06
CA MET A 1 29.01 36.76 6.70
C MET A 1 28.67 37.05 8.15
N ILE A 2 29.49 36.58 9.10
CA ILE A 2 29.21 36.76 10.53
C ILE A 2 29.83 38.09 10.98
N LEU A 3 29.01 39.05 11.39
CA LEU A 3 29.46 40.30 12.00
C LEU A 3 29.46 40.17 13.51
N LYS A 4 30.49 40.72 14.17
CA LYS A 4 30.66 40.67 15.62
C LYS A 4 30.37 42.05 16.19
N VAL A 5 29.31 42.18 16.99
CA VAL A 5 28.94 43.45 17.65
C VAL A 5 29.68 43.53 18.99
N LYS A 6 30.43 44.62 19.19
CA LYS A 6 31.21 44.88 20.40
C LYS A 6 30.53 45.93 21.28
N VAL A 7 30.77 45.87 22.59
CA VAL A 7 30.36 46.94 23.52
C VAL A 7 31.01 48.27 23.09
N PRO A 8 30.22 49.33 22.80
CA PRO A 8 30.76 50.66 22.51
C PRO A 8 31.37 51.30 23.76
N SER A 9 32.34 52.20 23.61
CA SER A 9 32.94 52.92 24.75
C SER A 9 32.04 54.09 25.17
N PRO A 10 31.54 54.13 26.43
CA PRO A 10 30.66 55.20 26.90
C PRO A 10 31.40 56.48 27.37
N GLY A 11 32.74 56.47 27.47
CA GLY A 11 33.56 57.64 27.82
C GLY A 11 34.99 57.27 28.28
N GLU A 12 35.88 58.26 28.38
CA GLU A 12 37.33 58.07 28.65
C GLU A 12 37.66 57.44 30.03
N SER A 13 36.70 57.36 30.96
CA SER A 13 36.95 56.91 32.34
C SER A 13 36.05 55.74 32.82
N ILE A 14 35.39 55.01 31.91
CA ILE A 14 34.50 53.89 32.27
C ILE A 14 34.96 52.62 31.56
N ASN A 15 35.29 51.59 32.34
CA ASN A 15 35.87 50.34 31.82
C ASN A 15 34.86 49.18 31.72
N GLU A 16 33.69 49.29 32.36
CA GLU A 16 32.68 48.22 32.45
C GLU A 16 31.27 48.76 32.22
N VAL A 17 30.41 47.95 31.60
CA VAL A 17 29.01 48.28 31.29
C VAL A 17 28.12 47.04 31.54
N GLU A 18 26.90 47.25 32.00
CA GLU A 18 25.91 46.20 32.27
C GLU A 18 24.83 46.15 31.18
N ILE A 19 24.36 44.96 30.80
CA ILE A 19 23.25 44.82 29.86
C ILE A 19 21.93 44.95 30.61
N SER A 20 21.20 46.05 30.40
CA SER A 20 19.94 46.33 31.07
C SER A 20 18.78 45.55 30.48
N SER A 21 18.63 45.55 29.14
CA SER A 21 17.57 44.82 28.47
C SER A 21 17.92 44.42 27.03
N TRP A 22 17.46 43.25 26.58
CA TRP A 22 17.49 42.84 25.17
C TRP A 22 16.14 43.14 24.52
N THR A 23 16.12 44.00 23.50
CA THR A 23 14.91 44.32 22.75
C THR A 23 14.54 43.21 21.74
N VAL A 24 15.51 42.37 21.37
CA VAL A 24 15.36 41.30 20.37
C VAL A 24 15.63 39.93 20.99
N LYS A 25 14.97 38.89 20.47
CA LYS A 25 15.15 37.51 20.93
C LYS A 25 16.32 36.82 20.23
N ASN A 26 16.89 35.82 20.89
CA ASN A 26 17.95 35.00 20.30
C ASN A 26 17.44 34.27 19.03
N GLY A 27 18.13 34.42 17.91
CA GLY A 27 17.72 33.92 16.60
C GLY A 27 16.68 34.78 15.87
N GLU A 28 16.39 35.98 16.35
CA GLU A 28 15.49 36.94 15.68
C GLU A 28 16.22 37.70 14.56
N PHE A 29 15.46 38.07 13.52
CA PHE A 29 15.96 38.90 12.44
C PHE A 29 15.90 40.37 12.85
N VAL A 30 17.00 41.08 12.66
CA VAL A 30 17.14 42.49 13.03
C VAL A 30 17.52 43.29 11.78
N SER A 31 16.91 44.47 11.64
CA SER A 31 17.16 45.38 10.52
C SER A 31 18.34 46.29 10.81
N LYS A 32 19.05 46.75 9.78
CA LYS A 32 20.07 47.80 9.94
C LYS A 32 19.52 49.01 10.71
N ASN A 33 20.29 49.49 11.68
CA ASN A 33 19.98 50.56 12.63
C ASN A 33 18.84 50.28 13.62
N GLN A 34 18.34 49.04 13.72
CA GLN A 34 17.39 48.67 14.76
C GLN A 34 18.10 48.48 16.11
N ILE A 35 17.48 48.94 17.19
CA ILE A 35 17.98 48.76 18.55
C ILE A 35 17.92 47.26 18.92
N ILE A 36 19.06 46.73 19.35
CA ILE A 36 19.27 45.33 19.72
C ILE A 36 19.16 45.17 21.25
N ALA A 37 19.87 46.03 21.98
CA ALA A 37 20.00 45.97 23.42
C ALA A 37 20.27 47.35 24.01
N GLU A 38 19.84 47.52 25.25
CA GLU A 38 20.15 48.67 26.09
C GLU A 38 21.23 48.28 27.10
N LEU A 39 22.15 49.22 27.32
CA LEU A 39 23.28 49.09 28.22
C LEU A 39 23.19 50.17 29.30
N ASP A 40 23.37 49.81 30.56
CA ASP A 40 23.47 50.77 31.66
C ASP A 40 24.91 50.85 32.17
N SER A 41 25.40 52.09 32.32
CA SER A 41 26.65 52.41 32.98
C SER A 41 26.39 53.30 34.20
N ASP A 42 27.39 53.46 35.08
CA ASP A 42 27.29 54.31 36.28
C ASP A 42 26.91 55.79 36.00
N LYS A 43 26.94 56.22 34.73
CA LYS A 43 26.70 57.62 34.33
C LYS A 43 25.65 57.80 33.23
N ALA A 44 25.34 56.79 32.42
CA ALA A 44 24.39 56.90 31.30
C ALA A 44 23.89 55.54 30.79
N THR A 45 22.70 55.54 30.20
CA THR A 45 22.14 54.43 29.40
C THR A 45 22.51 54.61 27.92
N LEU A 46 22.96 53.54 27.25
CA LEU A 46 23.33 53.53 25.84
C LEU A 46 22.55 52.45 25.07
N GLU A 47 22.14 52.78 23.86
CA GLU A 47 21.47 51.85 22.95
C GLU A 47 22.46 51.26 21.94
N ILE A 48 22.48 49.93 21.80
CA ILE A 48 23.24 49.24 20.76
C ILE A 48 22.34 49.03 19.55
N THR A 49 22.70 49.62 18.41
CA THR A 49 21.99 49.42 17.14
C THR A 49 22.69 48.39 16.25
N ALA A 50 21.94 47.68 15.43
CA ALA A 50 22.46 46.73 14.45
C ALA A 50 23.19 47.42 13.29
N GLU A 51 24.45 47.07 13.03
CA GLU A 51 25.23 47.62 11.91
C GLU A 51 24.73 47.14 10.54
N GLN A 52 24.20 45.92 10.46
CA GLN A 52 23.65 45.32 9.25
C GLN A 52 22.44 44.46 9.56
N SER A 53 21.60 44.24 8.54
CA SER A 53 20.44 43.38 8.62
C SER A 53 20.84 41.90 8.63
N GLY A 54 20.33 41.11 9.57
CA GLY A 54 20.65 39.68 9.68
C GLY A 54 20.03 39.00 10.89
N ILE A 55 20.33 37.72 11.07
CA ILE A 55 19.87 36.94 12.24
C ILE A 55 20.86 37.13 13.40
N ILE A 56 20.35 37.55 14.56
CA ILE A 56 21.18 37.79 15.75
C ILE A 56 21.29 36.53 16.58
N THR A 57 22.51 36.18 16.96
CA THR A 57 22.81 35.19 17.99
C THR A 57 23.38 35.89 19.22
N ILE A 58 22.68 35.79 20.34
CA ILE A 58 23.06 36.42 21.62
C ILE A 58 24.05 35.50 22.33
N LEU A 59 25.20 36.04 22.76
CA LEU A 59 26.26 35.30 23.45
C LEU A 59 26.35 35.61 24.95
N VAL A 60 25.69 36.68 25.41
CA VAL A 60 25.75 37.13 26.80
C VAL A 60 24.35 37.35 27.37
N GLU A 61 24.13 36.88 28.59
CA GLU A 61 22.88 37.01 29.33
C GLU A 61 22.66 38.43 29.89
N GLN A 62 21.41 38.78 30.16
CA GLN A 62 21.00 40.07 30.73
C GLN A 62 21.51 40.22 32.18
N GLY A 63 21.89 41.43 32.60
CA GLY A 63 22.35 41.73 33.97
C GLY A 63 23.82 41.36 34.26
N VAL A 64 24.60 41.00 33.23
CA VAL A 64 26.03 40.70 33.38
C VAL A 64 26.86 41.97 33.11
N LYS A 65 27.83 42.25 33.99
CA LYS A 65 28.84 43.31 33.79
C LYS A 65 29.93 42.84 32.83
N ILE A 66 30.21 43.64 31.81
CA ILE A 66 31.06 43.28 30.67
C ILE A 66 32.07 44.41 30.41
N PRO A 67 33.35 44.10 30.18
CA PRO A 67 34.34 45.11 29.80
C PRO A 67 34.09 45.66 28.39
N VAL A 68 34.43 46.93 28.18
CA VAL A 68 34.34 47.60 26.87
C VAL A 68 35.12 46.82 25.80
N GLY A 69 34.53 46.66 24.62
CA GLY A 69 35.13 45.95 23.48
C GLY A 69 34.89 44.43 23.43
N LYS A 70 34.27 43.82 24.44
CA LYS A 70 33.86 42.40 24.39
C LYS A 70 32.70 42.21 23.39
N ILE A 71 32.69 41.05 22.73
CA ILE A 71 31.67 40.68 21.74
C ILE A 71 30.41 40.21 22.49
N ILE A 72 29.29 40.84 22.20
CA ILE A 72 28.02 40.56 22.90
C ILE A 72 27.10 39.68 22.03
N CYS A 73 27.05 39.94 20.73
CA CYS A 73 26.25 39.16 19.79
C CYS A 73 26.91 39.08 18.41
N THR A 74 26.51 38.07 17.65
CA THR A 74 26.91 37.91 16.24
C THR A 74 25.71 38.02 15.32
N ILE A 75 25.86 38.76 14.22
CA ILE A 75 24.82 38.95 13.20
C ILE A 75 25.21 38.14 11.96
N ASP A 76 24.40 37.16 11.62
CA ASP A 76 24.54 36.39 10.39
C ASP A 76 23.76 37.05 9.23
N THR A 77 24.51 37.54 8.24
CA THR A 77 23.97 38.23 7.05
C THR A 77 23.69 37.28 5.87
N SER A 78 24.02 36.00 5.98
CA SER A 78 23.98 35.03 4.88
C SER A 78 22.73 34.15 4.82
N THR A 79 21.81 34.31 5.77
CA THR A 79 20.65 33.42 5.92
C THR A 79 19.40 34.03 5.32
N ASN A 80 18.82 33.34 4.33
CA ASN A 80 17.49 33.69 3.81
C ASN A 80 16.46 33.55 4.94
N TRP A 81 15.81 34.65 5.34
CA TRP A 81 14.80 34.61 6.38
C TRP A 81 13.37 34.63 5.78
N PRO A 82 12.41 33.93 6.41
CA PRO A 82 11.03 33.94 5.95
C PRO A 82 10.26 35.18 6.43
N SER A 83 9.39 35.70 5.56
CA SER A 83 8.32 36.64 5.97
C SER A 83 7.35 35.97 6.97
N PRO A 84 6.65 36.73 7.84
CA PRO A 84 5.69 36.15 8.80
C PRO A 84 4.67 35.21 8.14
N SER A 85 4.16 35.58 6.97
CA SER A 85 3.25 34.75 6.18
C SER A 85 3.93 33.51 5.58
N ALA A 86 5.19 33.59 5.15
CA ALA A 86 5.96 32.44 4.70
C ALA A 86 6.32 31.50 5.86
N LYS A 87 6.65 32.03 7.04
CA LYS A 87 6.98 31.26 8.25
C LYS A 87 5.80 30.37 8.69
N LYS A 88 4.57 30.90 8.58
CA LYS A 88 3.34 30.11 8.82
C LYS A 88 3.22 28.92 7.86
N ILE A 89 3.41 29.15 6.56
CA ILE A 89 3.31 28.11 5.51
C ILE A 89 4.43 27.08 5.62
N ILE A 90 5.64 27.52 5.96
CA ILE A 90 6.80 26.66 6.17
C ILE A 90 6.56 25.75 7.38
N ASN A 91 6.02 26.27 8.48
CA ASN A 91 5.70 25.49 9.68
C ASN A 91 4.56 24.49 9.44
N GLU A 92 3.47 24.91 8.78
CA GLU A 92 2.32 24.06 8.46
C GLU A 92 2.72 22.88 7.57
N ASN A 93 3.57 23.13 6.56
CA ASN A 93 3.96 22.13 5.57
C ASN A 93 5.34 21.51 5.83
N ARG A 94 5.94 21.78 7.00
CA ARG A 94 7.28 21.31 7.42
C ARG A 94 8.35 21.45 6.32
N LEU A 95 8.37 22.58 5.62
CA LEU A 95 9.30 22.81 4.51
C LEU A 95 10.71 23.11 5.03
N ILE A 96 11.73 22.55 4.39
CA ILE A 96 13.13 22.81 4.73
C ILE A 96 13.55 24.15 4.11
N ILE A 97 13.87 25.13 4.96
CA ILE A 97 14.18 26.53 4.59
C ILE A 97 15.34 26.60 3.57
N ASN A 98 16.34 25.73 3.71
CA ASN A 98 17.53 25.71 2.84
C ASN A 98 17.22 25.44 1.36
N ASN A 99 16.07 24.84 1.05
CA ASN A 99 15.69 24.49 -0.32
C ASN A 99 14.87 25.59 -1.02
N ILE A 100 14.50 26.66 -0.32
CA ILE A 100 13.67 27.74 -0.85
C ILE A 100 14.54 28.97 -1.13
N LYS A 101 14.69 29.32 -2.41
CA LYS A 101 15.31 30.58 -2.82
C LYS A 101 14.31 31.71 -2.60
N GLY A 102 14.65 32.70 -1.77
CA GLY A 102 13.81 33.87 -1.52
C GLY A 102 13.93 34.90 -2.66
N SER A 103 12.81 35.36 -3.18
CA SER A 103 12.76 36.39 -4.24
C SER A 103 12.50 37.81 -3.70
N GLY A 104 12.38 37.96 -2.38
CA GLY A 104 12.13 39.25 -1.73
C GLY A 104 13.38 40.14 -1.63
N LYS A 105 13.16 41.42 -1.28
CA LYS A 105 14.22 42.39 -0.96
C LYS A 105 15.16 41.80 0.10
N ASP A 106 16.48 41.90 -0.14
CA ASP A 106 17.56 41.36 0.70
C ASP A 106 17.55 39.81 0.87
N GLY A 107 16.97 39.06 -0.07
CA GLY A 107 16.97 37.58 -0.05
C GLY A 107 15.86 36.94 0.79
N ARG A 108 14.85 37.74 1.16
CA ARG A 108 13.71 37.30 1.99
C ARG A 108 12.82 36.27 1.28
N ILE A 109 12.42 35.19 1.98
CA ILE A 109 11.47 34.20 1.47
C ILE A 109 10.05 34.75 1.58
N THR A 110 9.38 34.89 0.44
CA THR A 110 8.01 35.39 0.34
C THR A 110 6.99 34.26 0.34
N LYS A 111 5.72 34.59 0.61
CA LYS A 111 4.60 33.64 0.50
C LYS A 111 4.50 33.02 -0.90
N LYS A 112 4.82 33.79 -1.95
CA LYS A 112 4.79 33.33 -3.34
C LYS A 112 5.84 32.23 -3.58
N ASP A 113 7.04 32.41 -3.06
CA ASP A 113 8.13 31.43 -3.20
C ASP A 113 7.77 30.06 -2.58
N CYS A 114 7.10 30.06 -1.41
CA CYS A 114 6.63 28.83 -0.78
C CYS A 114 5.55 28.13 -1.62
N ILE A 115 4.61 28.89 -2.18
CA ILE A 115 3.53 28.35 -3.02
C ILE A 115 4.07 27.80 -4.34
N ASP A 116 5.02 28.51 -4.96
CA ASP A 116 5.65 28.08 -6.22
C ASP A 116 6.54 26.85 -6.00
N PHE A 117 7.21 26.75 -4.86
CA PHE A 117 7.94 25.54 -4.46
C PHE A 117 6.98 24.36 -4.28
N MET A 118 5.84 24.54 -3.61
CA MET A 118 4.82 23.50 -3.46
C MET A 118 4.24 23.05 -4.82
N LYS A 119 3.95 24.00 -5.72
CA LYS A 119 3.50 23.68 -7.09
C LYS A 119 4.54 22.86 -7.85
N LYS A 120 5.82 23.22 -7.78
CA LYS A 120 6.91 22.44 -8.37
C LYS A 120 7.00 21.02 -7.79
N GLN A 121 6.81 20.87 -6.47
CA GLN A 121 6.88 19.57 -5.81
C GLN A 121 5.70 18.65 -6.18
N SER A 122 4.51 19.22 -6.41
CA SER A 122 3.32 18.46 -6.84
C SER A 122 3.41 17.89 -8.27
N CYS A 123 4.36 18.35 -9.09
CA CYS A 123 4.45 18.03 -10.51
C CYS A 123 5.57 17.05 -10.90
N ASN A 124 6.08 16.25 -9.96
CA ASN A 124 6.99 15.15 -10.30
C ASN A 124 6.20 13.88 -10.61
N ARG A 125 6.01 13.57 -11.91
CA ARG A 125 5.66 12.20 -12.36
C ARG A 125 6.86 11.29 -12.13
N SER A 126 7.12 10.91 -10.88
CA SER A 126 8.19 9.97 -10.55
C SER A 126 7.69 8.53 -10.76
N SER A 127 8.26 7.84 -11.75
CA SER A 127 8.02 6.42 -11.94
C SER A 127 9.01 5.61 -11.11
N ILE A 128 8.53 4.76 -10.20
CA ILE A 128 9.36 3.81 -9.47
C ILE A 128 9.46 2.54 -10.31
N LYS A 129 10.62 2.29 -10.93
CA LYS A 129 10.91 1.04 -11.62
C LYS A 129 11.46 0.03 -10.62
N ARG A 130 10.78 -1.11 -10.45
CA ARG A 130 11.29 -2.26 -9.69
C ARG A 130 11.51 -3.43 -10.64
N PRO A 131 12.66 -4.11 -10.62
CA PRO A 131 12.90 -5.27 -11.45
C PRO A 131 11.98 -6.43 -11.03
N LEU A 132 11.46 -7.17 -12.01
CA LEU A 132 10.73 -8.41 -11.77
C LEU A 132 11.69 -9.55 -11.41
N SER A 133 11.25 -10.45 -10.54
CA SER A 133 11.96 -11.71 -10.28
C SER A 133 12.00 -12.58 -11.55
N SER A 134 13.05 -13.40 -11.68
CA SER A 134 13.22 -14.33 -12.81
C SER A 134 12.03 -15.29 -12.95
N LEU A 135 11.50 -15.79 -11.82
CA LEU A 135 10.28 -16.62 -11.80
C LEU A 135 9.06 -15.86 -12.34
N ARG A 136 8.84 -14.61 -11.90
CA ARG A 136 7.69 -13.81 -12.35
C ARG A 136 7.78 -13.45 -13.83
N LYS A 137 8.99 -13.24 -14.37
CA LYS A 137 9.21 -13.07 -15.81
C LYS A 137 8.76 -14.32 -16.58
N LYS A 138 9.26 -15.51 -16.21
CA LYS A 138 8.87 -16.77 -16.85
C LYS A 138 7.37 -17.05 -16.77
N ILE A 139 6.75 -16.80 -15.62
CA ILE A 139 5.29 -16.93 -15.44
C ILE A 139 4.55 -15.95 -16.36
N SER A 140 5.00 -14.69 -16.42
CA SER A 140 4.40 -13.68 -17.29
C SER A 140 4.48 -14.10 -18.76
N ASP A 141 5.65 -14.54 -19.23
CA ASP A 141 5.84 -14.98 -20.61
C ASP A 141 4.93 -16.16 -20.96
N ARG A 142 4.78 -17.13 -20.05
CA ARG A 142 3.87 -18.27 -20.22
C ARG A 142 2.40 -17.88 -20.21
N LEU A 143 1.98 -16.95 -19.34
CA LEU A 143 0.59 -16.49 -19.31
C LEU A 143 0.22 -15.73 -20.57
N VAL A 144 1.13 -14.88 -21.07
CA VAL A 144 0.94 -14.15 -22.33
C VAL A 144 0.90 -15.12 -23.52
N SER A 145 1.77 -16.14 -23.54
CA SER A 145 1.75 -17.14 -24.62
C SER A 145 0.44 -17.94 -24.62
N VAL A 146 -0.04 -18.40 -23.46
CA VAL A 146 -1.32 -19.11 -23.34
C VAL A 146 -2.47 -18.24 -23.83
N LYS A 147 -2.56 -16.98 -23.37
CA LYS A 147 -3.64 -16.06 -23.76
C LYS A 147 -3.70 -15.80 -25.27
N ASN A 148 -2.54 -15.73 -25.93
CA ASN A 148 -2.47 -15.49 -27.36
C ASN A 148 -2.69 -16.77 -28.20
N GLN A 149 -2.38 -17.95 -27.64
CA GLN A 149 -2.43 -19.21 -28.35
C GLN A 149 -3.78 -19.92 -28.25
N THR A 150 -4.51 -19.78 -27.14
CA THR A 150 -5.76 -20.51 -26.87
C THR A 150 -6.98 -19.62 -27.07
N ALA A 151 -8.09 -20.22 -27.53
CA ALA A 151 -9.39 -19.54 -27.52
C ALA A 151 -10.07 -19.86 -26.18
N MET A 152 -9.66 -19.18 -25.12
CA MET A 152 -10.16 -19.49 -23.77
C MET A 152 -11.58 -18.93 -23.56
N LEU A 153 -12.52 -19.81 -23.23
CA LEU A 153 -13.87 -19.43 -22.79
C LEU A 153 -14.09 -19.95 -21.37
N THR A 154 -14.80 -19.16 -20.55
CA THR A 154 -15.11 -19.51 -19.17
C THR A 154 -16.63 -19.59 -18.97
N THR A 155 -17.10 -20.74 -18.53
CA THR A 155 -18.50 -20.99 -18.17
C THR A 155 -18.66 -21.10 -16.66
N PHE A 156 -19.80 -20.65 -16.14
CA PHE A 156 -20.09 -20.65 -14.69
C PHE A 156 -21.40 -21.37 -14.40
N ASN A 157 -21.39 -22.23 -13.38
CA ASN A 157 -22.59 -22.87 -12.83
C ASN A 157 -22.66 -22.65 -11.32
N GLU A 158 -23.88 -22.55 -10.80
CA GLU A 158 -24.15 -22.55 -9.35
C GLU A 158 -24.51 -23.95 -8.86
N VAL A 159 -23.97 -24.32 -7.70
CA VAL A 159 -24.19 -25.62 -7.06
C VAL A 159 -24.68 -25.43 -5.62
N ASP A 160 -25.71 -26.18 -5.23
CA ASP A 160 -26.14 -26.30 -3.82
C ASP A 160 -25.23 -27.29 -3.08
N MET A 161 -24.57 -26.82 -2.02
CA MET A 161 -23.62 -27.60 -1.23
C MET A 161 -24.25 -28.29 -0.01
N THR A 162 -25.57 -28.19 0.18
CA THR A 162 -26.26 -28.71 1.38
C THR A 162 -25.91 -30.17 1.65
N GLU A 163 -26.11 -31.06 0.68
CA GLU A 163 -25.95 -32.50 0.88
C GLU A 163 -24.51 -32.89 1.23
N ILE A 164 -23.53 -32.27 0.57
CA ILE A 164 -22.11 -32.50 0.87
C ILE A 164 -21.78 -32.03 2.29
N ILE A 165 -22.30 -30.88 2.71
CA ILE A 165 -22.08 -30.36 4.05
C ILE A 165 -22.69 -31.30 5.10
N LEU A 166 -23.88 -31.82 4.85
CA LEU A 166 -24.53 -32.79 5.74
C LEU A 166 -23.69 -34.06 5.89
N ILE A 167 -23.29 -34.68 4.77
CA ILE A 167 -22.46 -35.88 4.76
C ILE A 167 -21.12 -35.59 5.45
N ARG A 168 -20.46 -34.49 5.10
CA ARG A 168 -19.19 -34.12 5.72
C ARG A 168 -19.33 -33.99 7.23
N ASN A 169 -20.35 -33.31 7.73
CA ASN A 169 -20.55 -33.15 9.17
C ASN A 169 -20.80 -34.48 9.88
N GLN A 170 -21.53 -35.41 9.24
CA GLN A 170 -21.78 -36.74 9.77
C GLN A 170 -20.51 -37.60 9.85
N TYR A 171 -19.66 -37.58 8.83
CA TYR A 171 -18.50 -38.48 8.72
C TYR A 171 -17.17 -37.86 9.16
N ASN A 172 -17.09 -36.54 9.34
CA ASN A 172 -15.86 -35.88 9.76
C ASN A 172 -15.33 -36.37 11.12
N PRO A 173 -16.16 -36.66 12.15
CA PRO A 173 -15.66 -37.19 13.42
C PRO A 173 -14.94 -38.55 13.25
N SER A 174 -15.60 -39.51 12.60
CA SER A 174 -15.02 -40.84 12.35
C SER A 174 -13.79 -40.80 11.45
N PHE A 175 -13.77 -39.88 10.47
CA PHE A 175 -12.63 -39.71 9.58
C PHE A 175 -11.43 -39.11 10.30
N GLN A 176 -11.67 -38.10 11.16
CA GLN A 176 -10.62 -37.45 11.94
C GLN A 176 -10.03 -38.38 13.01
N GLU A 177 -10.84 -39.24 13.62
CA GLU A 177 -10.36 -40.25 14.57
C GLU A 177 -9.44 -41.28 13.89
N LYS A 178 -9.75 -41.69 12.66
CA LYS A 178 -8.99 -42.70 11.93
C LYS A 178 -7.73 -42.18 11.24
N HIS A 179 -7.78 -40.96 10.68
CA HIS A 179 -6.72 -40.42 9.82
C HIS A 179 -6.01 -39.19 10.41
N GLU A 180 -6.43 -38.71 11.58
CA GLU A 180 -5.90 -37.51 12.24
C GLU A 180 -6.06 -36.20 11.42
N ILE A 181 -6.79 -36.26 10.31
CA ILE A 181 -7.00 -35.15 9.36
C ILE A 181 -8.50 -34.91 9.21
N LYS A 182 -8.91 -33.65 9.03
CA LYS A 182 -10.30 -33.30 8.76
C LYS A 182 -10.69 -33.66 7.33
N LEU A 183 -11.91 -34.16 7.15
CA LEU A 183 -12.47 -34.41 5.83
C LEU A 183 -12.66 -33.07 5.11
N GLY A 184 -11.93 -32.87 4.01
CA GLY A 184 -12.02 -31.70 3.16
C GLY A 184 -13.16 -31.82 2.15
N PHE A 185 -13.62 -30.68 1.62
CA PHE A 185 -14.56 -30.72 0.50
C PHE A 185 -13.90 -31.19 -0.80
N MET A 186 -12.58 -30.99 -0.93
CA MET A 186 -11.82 -31.31 -2.15
C MET A 186 -11.97 -32.77 -2.58
N SER A 187 -12.07 -33.73 -1.66
CA SER A 187 -12.27 -35.15 -1.99
C SER A 187 -13.54 -35.38 -2.82
N PHE A 188 -14.65 -34.73 -2.45
CA PHE A 188 -15.90 -34.80 -3.21
C PHE A 188 -15.75 -34.19 -4.61
N PHE A 189 -15.05 -33.04 -4.71
CA PHE A 189 -14.82 -32.37 -5.99
C PHE A 189 -13.91 -33.17 -6.92
N THR A 190 -12.85 -33.79 -6.38
CA THR A 190 -11.96 -34.66 -7.14
C THR A 190 -12.73 -35.84 -7.71
N LEU A 191 -13.53 -36.53 -6.89
CA LEU A 191 -14.35 -37.65 -7.34
C LEU A 191 -15.41 -37.23 -8.36
N ALA A 192 -16.08 -36.10 -8.14
CA ALA A 192 -17.04 -35.54 -9.08
C ALA A 192 -16.38 -35.17 -10.43
N SER A 193 -15.17 -34.61 -10.38
CA SER A 193 -14.38 -34.27 -11.56
C SER A 193 -13.95 -35.52 -12.31
N ILE A 194 -13.49 -36.58 -11.62
CA ILE A 194 -13.16 -37.87 -12.24
C ILE A 194 -14.37 -38.47 -12.94
N ARG A 195 -15.55 -38.44 -12.30
CA ARG A 195 -16.81 -38.87 -12.93
C ARG A 195 -17.11 -38.04 -14.18
N GLY A 196 -17.00 -36.71 -14.07
CA GLY A 196 -17.20 -35.79 -15.19
C GLY A 196 -16.25 -36.09 -16.37
N LEU A 197 -14.96 -36.28 -16.10
CA LEU A 197 -13.96 -36.53 -17.15
C LEU A 197 -14.15 -37.90 -17.82
N ARG A 198 -14.76 -38.88 -17.14
CA ARG A 198 -15.16 -40.15 -17.76
C ARG A 198 -16.34 -40.00 -18.72
N LEU A 199 -17.26 -39.10 -18.41
CA LEU A 199 -18.44 -38.83 -19.25
C LEU A 199 -18.11 -37.91 -20.43
N PHE A 200 -17.20 -36.97 -20.21
CA PHE A 200 -16.77 -35.96 -21.19
C PHE A 200 -15.25 -36.06 -21.40
N PRO A 201 -14.77 -37.09 -22.13
CA PRO A 201 -13.34 -37.34 -22.30
C PRO A 201 -12.61 -36.21 -23.03
N ASP A 202 -13.32 -35.46 -23.88
CA ASP A 202 -12.78 -34.34 -24.64
C ASP A 202 -12.37 -33.16 -23.74
N VAL A 203 -12.90 -33.08 -22.51
CA VAL A 203 -12.48 -32.08 -21.51
C VAL A 203 -11.05 -32.37 -21.00
N ASN A 204 -10.62 -33.63 -21.08
CA ASN A 204 -9.27 -34.07 -20.71
C ASN A 204 -8.29 -34.06 -21.90
N ALA A 205 -8.69 -33.50 -23.05
CA ALA A 205 -7.91 -33.60 -24.29
C ALA A 205 -6.97 -32.41 -24.49
N MET A 206 -5.90 -32.62 -25.26
CA MET A 206 -4.93 -31.60 -25.63
C MET A 206 -4.74 -31.53 -27.15
N ILE A 207 -4.51 -30.32 -27.69
CA ILE A 207 -4.06 -30.16 -29.08
C ILE A 207 -2.57 -30.47 -29.16
N SER A 208 -2.19 -31.38 -30.07
CA SER A 208 -0.80 -31.67 -30.39
C SER A 208 -0.05 -30.42 -30.85
N SER A 209 1.27 -30.36 -30.64
CA SER A 209 2.11 -29.21 -31.00
C SER A 209 2.01 -28.80 -32.47
N ASN A 210 1.77 -29.76 -33.37
CA ASN A 210 1.55 -29.52 -34.81
C ASN A 210 0.12 -29.08 -35.16
N ARG A 211 -0.81 -29.05 -34.19
CA ARG A 211 -2.24 -28.75 -34.35
C ARG A 211 -3.02 -29.67 -35.28
N GLU A 212 -2.46 -30.82 -35.65
CA GLU A 212 -3.11 -31.77 -36.56
C GLU A 212 -3.99 -32.77 -35.80
N ASN A 213 -3.60 -33.12 -34.57
CA ASN A 213 -4.24 -34.18 -33.80
C ASN A 213 -4.70 -33.70 -32.42
N LYS A 214 -5.85 -34.21 -31.99
CA LYS A 214 -6.30 -34.20 -30.59
C LYS A 214 -5.70 -35.40 -29.87
N ILE A 215 -5.10 -35.17 -28.71
CA ILE A 215 -4.51 -36.21 -27.85
C ILE A 215 -5.42 -36.40 -26.64
N ASN A 216 -5.94 -37.62 -26.49
CA ASN A 216 -6.66 -38.04 -25.29
C ASN A 216 -5.72 -38.81 -24.38
N PHE A 217 -5.78 -38.54 -23.08
CA PHE A 217 -4.96 -39.22 -22.09
C PHE A 217 -5.73 -40.34 -21.39
N ASN A 218 -5.02 -41.42 -21.08
CA ASN A 218 -5.55 -42.54 -20.27
C ASN A 218 -5.48 -42.26 -18.75
N TYR A 219 -4.96 -41.09 -18.38
CA TYR A 219 -4.94 -40.57 -17.02
C TYR A 219 -5.74 -39.26 -16.99
N PHE A 220 -6.27 -38.92 -15.82
CA PHE A 220 -7.00 -37.66 -15.64
C PHE A 220 -6.04 -36.60 -15.11
N ASP A 221 -5.78 -35.58 -15.92
CA ASP A 221 -5.04 -34.40 -15.48
C ASP A 221 -6.03 -33.28 -15.17
N SER A 222 -5.68 -32.43 -14.21
CA SER A 222 -6.60 -31.37 -13.78
C SER A 222 -6.73 -30.30 -14.86
N ALA A 223 -7.87 -30.26 -15.54
CA ALA A 223 -8.37 -29.03 -16.15
C ALA A 223 -8.55 -27.96 -15.05
N ILE A 224 -8.53 -26.67 -15.43
CA ILE A 224 -8.68 -25.59 -14.45
C ILE A 224 -10.18 -25.46 -14.09
N LEU A 225 -10.56 -26.13 -13.00
CA LEU A 225 -11.85 -25.96 -12.33
C LEU A 225 -11.69 -24.95 -11.18
N GLY A 226 -12.27 -23.77 -11.34
CA GLY A 226 -12.32 -22.73 -10.32
C GLY A 226 -13.47 -22.96 -9.35
N MET A 227 -13.15 -23.15 -8.08
CA MET A 227 -14.14 -23.26 -7.01
C MET A 227 -14.16 -21.97 -6.20
N HIS A 228 -15.33 -21.33 -6.11
CA HIS A 228 -15.50 -20.11 -5.34
C HIS A 228 -15.83 -20.39 -3.88
N LYS A 229 -15.90 -19.32 -3.08
CA LYS A 229 -16.34 -19.41 -1.68
C LYS A 229 -17.79 -19.89 -1.60
N ILE A 230 -18.06 -20.80 -0.66
CA ILE A 230 -19.42 -21.19 -0.28
C ILE A 230 -20.05 -20.04 0.51
N MET A 231 -21.21 -19.56 0.06
CA MET A 231 -21.96 -18.47 0.69
C MET A 231 -23.44 -18.80 0.78
N ASN A 232 -24.06 -18.45 1.91
CA ASN A 232 -25.49 -18.62 2.09
C ASN A 232 -26.24 -17.62 1.19
N ARG A 233 -27.12 -18.14 0.33
CA ARG A 233 -27.94 -17.34 -0.60
C ARG A 233 -29.42 -17.74 -0.50
N PRO A 234 -30.36 -16.78 -0.61
CA PRO A 234 -31.77 -17.10 -0.72
C PRO A 234 -32.05 -17.67 -2.12
N ILE A 235 -32.63 -18.88 -2.19
CA ILE A 235 -33.06 -19.51 -3.42
C ILE A 235 -34.52 -19.97 -3.31
N VAL A 236 -35.24 -19.97 -4.43
CA VAL A 236 -36.64 -20.43 -4.48
C VAL A 236 -36.67 -21.93 -4.73
N ILE A 237 -37.16 -22.71 -3.77
CA ILE A 237 -37.39 -24.15 -3.90
C ILE A 237 -38.89 -24.42 -3.65
N GLN A 238 -39.56 -25.09 -4.59
CA GLN A 238 -40.98 -25.47 -4.45
C GLN A 238 -41.88 -24.29 -4.01
N LYS A 239 -41.72 -23.13 -4.67
CA LYS A 239 -42.45 -21.88 -4.36
C LYS A 239 -42.18 -21.25 -2.98
N SER A 240 -41.17 -21.72 -2.24
CA SER A 240 -40.73 -21.13 -0.97
C SER A 240 -39.30 -20.60 -1.07
N ILE A 241 -39.00 -19.46 -0.42
CA ILE A 241 -37.63 -18.95 -0.33
C ILE A 241 -36.93 -19.67 0.82
N LYS A 242 -35.83 -20.36 0.52
CA LYS A 242 -34.97 -21.03 1.51
C LYS A 242 -33.54 -20.52 1.37
N ILE A 243 -32.84 -20.42 2.50
CA ILE A 243 -31.42 -20.09 2.51
C ILE A 243 -30.64 -21.39 2.27
N ARG A 244 -29.77 -21.42 1.26
CA ARG A 244 -28.91 -22.56 0.94
C ARG A 244 -27.44 -22.14 0.82
N PRO A 245 -26.49 -22.99 1.23
CA PRO A 245 -25.06 -22.76 1.00
C PRO A 245 -24.74 -23.01 -0.48
N MET A 246 -24.58 -21.93 -1.24
CA MET A 246 -24.34 -21.98 -2.68
C MET A 246 -22.87 -21.72 -3.00
N MET A 247 -22.39 -22.32 -4.09
CA MET A 247 -21.04 -22.12 -4.60
C MET A 247 -21.05 -21.94 -6.13
N TYR A 248 -20.15 -21.10 -6.65
CA TYR A 248 -19.89 -21.04 -8.09
C TYR A 248 -18.78 -21.99 -8.50
N LEU A 249 -19.06 -22.81 -9.50
CA LEU A 249 -18.09 -23.55 -10.29
C LEU A 249 -17.80 -22.79 -11.58
N ALA A 250 -16.51 -22.61 -11.87
CA ALA A 250 -16.05 -22.01 -13.11
C ALA A 250 -15.16 -23.00 -13.86
N LEU A 251 -15.47 -23.27 -15.13
CA LEU A 251 -14.60 -24.06 -16.00
C LEU A 251 -14.04 -23.13 -17.06
N SER A 252 -12.71 -23.07 -17.17
CA SER A 252 -12.05 -22.44 -18.32
C SER A 252 -11.52 -23.53 -19.25
N TYR A 253 -11.85 -23.41 -20.53
CA TYR A 253 -11.50 -24.41 -21.53
C TYR A 253 -11.05 -23.76 -22.85
N ASP A 254 -10.33 -24.53 -23.67
CA ASP A 254 -9.95 -24.11 -25.02
C ASP A 254 -11.07 -24.47 -26.00
N HIS A 255 -11.76 -23.45 -26.52
CA HIS A 255 -12.90 -23.59 -27.43
C HIS A 255 -12.52 -24.20 -28.79
N ARG A 256 -11.22 -24.35 -29.07
CA ARG A 256 -10.76 -25.09 -30.26
C ARG A 256 -10.92 -26.61 -30.12
N ILE A 257 -11.01 -27.12 -28.89
CA ILE A 257 -11.14 -28.56 -28.59
C ILE A 257 -12.55 -28.87 -28.14
N ILE A 258 -13.06 -28.05 -27.21
CA ILE A 258 -14.28 -28.33 -26.46
C ILE A 258 -15.32 -27.32 -26.88
N ASP A 259 -16.48 -27.80 -27.30
CA ASP A 259 -17.62 -26.95 -27.63
C ASP A 259 -18.42 -26.56 -26.37
N GLY A 260 -19.23 -25.52 -26.49
CA GLY A 260 -20.10 -25.02 -25.42
C GLY A 260 -21.00 -26.11 -24.83
N ARG A 261 -21.53 -27.01 -25.65
CA ARG A 261 -22.37 -28.13 -25.17
C ARG A 261 -21.61 -29.07 -24.24
N GLU A 262 -20.41 -29.48 -24.62
CA GLU A 262 -19.57 -30.41 -23.85
C GLU A 262 -19.13 -29.78 -22.53
N SER A 263 -18.73 -28.51 -22.56
CA SER A 263 -18.32 -27.77 -21.35
C SER A 263 -19.47 -27.59 -20.34
N VAL A 264 -20.66 -27.23 -20.82
CA VAL A 264 -21.86 -27.09 -19.98
C VAL A 264 -22.30 -28.46 -19.46
N GLY A 265 -22.28 -29.50 -20.31
CA GLY A 265 -22.59 -30.87 -19.92
C GLY A 265 -21.67 -31.36 -18.80
N PHE A 266 -20.36 -31.12 -18.92
CA PHE A 266 -19.39 -31.44 -17.88
C PHE A 266 -19.68 -30.73 -16.55
N LEU A 267 -19.91 -29.41 -16.59
CA LEU A 267 -20.25 -28.64 -15.38
C LEU A 267 -21.58 -29.08 -14.77
N CYS A 268 -22.59 -29.38 -15.58
CA CYS A 268 -23.87 -29.94 -15.13
C CYS A 268 -23.69 -31.30 -14.47
N SER A 269 -22.87 -32.18 -15.06
CA SER A 269 -22.55 -33.49 -14.46
C SER A 269 -21.86 -33.34 -13.11
N ILE A 270 -20.90 -32.41 -12.97
CA ILE A 270 -20.28 -32.12 -11.66
C ILE A 270 -21.33 -31.60 -10.68
N LYS A 271 -22.14 -30.61 -11.08
CA LYS A 271 -23.24 -30.07 -10.28
C LYS A 271 -24.16 -31.17 -9.77
N GLU A 272 -24.68 -32.02 -10.65
CA GLU A 272 -25.57 -33.13 -10.29
C GLU A 272 -24.91 -34.11 -9.32
N THR A 273 -23.62 -34.39 -9.51
CA THR A 273 -22.84 -35.26 -8.62
C THR A 273 -22.74 -34.67 -7.21
N LEU A 274 -22.53 -33.36 -7.12
CA LEU A 274 -22.35 -32.67 -5.85
C LEU A 274 -23.68 -32.43 -5.13
N GLU A 275 -24.77 -32.20 -5.87
CA GLU A 275 -26.11 -32.05 -5.33
C GLU A 275 -26.72 -33.41 -4.94
N ASN A 276 -26.30 -34.52 -5.59
CA ASN A 276 -26.76 -35.88 -5.32
C ASN A 276 -25.60 -36.87 -5.10
N PRO A 277 -24.75 -36.66 -4.07
CA PRO A 277 -23.53 -37.44 -3.87
C PRO A 277 -23.80 -38.91 -3.56
N ILE A 278 -24.91 -39.23 -2.88
CA ILE A 278 -25.29 -40.61 -2.56
C ILE A 278 -25.55 -41.43 -3.82
N GLN A 279 -26.25 -40.84 -4.78
CA GLN A 279 -26.58 -41.51 -6.03
C GLN A 279 -25.32 -41.69 -6.90
N PHE A 280 -24.56 -40.62 -7.11
CA PHE A 280 -23.51 -40.61 -8.13
C PHE A 280 -22.13 -41.01 -7.63
N LEU A 281 -21.75 -40.61 -6.41
CA LEU A 281 -20.46 -41.01 -5.84
C LEU A 281 -20.59 -42.36 -5.15
N MET A 282 -21.64 -42.56 -4.35
CA MET A 282 -21.76 -43.73 -3.46
C MET A 282 -22.52 -44.90 -4.11
N LYS A 283 -22.88 -44.78 -5.38
CA LYS A 283 -23.65 -45.77 -6.17
C LYS A 283 -24.96 -46.17 -5.51
N GLY A 284 -25.63 -45.23 -4.84
CA GLY A 284 -26.89 -45.45 -4.14
C GLY A 284 -26.77 -46.20 -2.81
N ASN A 285 -25.56 -46.49 -2.32
CA ASN A 285 -25.35 -47.21 -1.08
C ASN A 285 -24.53 -46.39 -0.07
N ILE A 286 -25.20 -45.99 1.02
CA ILE A 286 -24.64 -45.19 2.12
C ILE A 286 -23.47 -45.91 2.81
N SER A 287 -23.44 -47.25 2.77
CA SER A 287 -22.33 -48.03 3.35
C SER A 287 -21.00 -47.85 2.61
N ASN A 288 -21.01 -47.35 1.37
CA ASN A 288 -19.78 -47.11 0.60
C ASN A 288 -19.07 -45.81 0.98
N ILE A 289 -19.68 -44.98 1.83
CA ILE A 289 -19.18 -43.63 2.14
C ILE A 289 -17.76 -43.63 2.70
N PRO A 290 -17.42 -44.44 3.73
CA PRO A 290 -16.07 -44.44 4.29
C PRO A 290 -15.04 -44.85 3.23
N LYS A 291 -15.32 -45.90 2.46
CA LYS A 291 -14.40 -46.44 1.46
C LYS A 291 -14.11 -45.46 0.31
N ILE A 292 -15.07 -44.61 -0.04
CA ILE A 292 -14.94 -43.65 -1.15
C ILE A 292 -14.28 -42.35 -0.69
N LEU A 293 -14.51 -41.94 0.56
CA LEU A 293 -13.92 -40.71 1.11
C LEU A 293 -12.47 -40.90 1.59
N GLU A 294 -12.03 -42.14 1.76
CA GLU A 294 -10.65 -42.52 2.12
C GLU A 294 -9.71 -42.71 0.91
N LEU A 295 -10.22 -42.62 -0.33
CA LEU A 295 -9.42 -42.60 -1.56
C LEU A 295 -8.78 -41.22 -1.80
#